data_AF-A0A9P8C2S3-F1
#
_entry.id   AF-A0A9P8C2S3-F1
#
_cell.length_a   1.000
_cell.length_b   1.000
_cell.length_c   1.000
_cell.angle_alpha   90.00
_cell.angle_beta   90.00
_cell.angle_gamma   90.00
#
_symmetry.space_group_name_H-M   'P 1'
#
loop_
_entity.id
_entity.type
_entity.pdbx_description
1 polymer ?
#
loop_
_entity_poly.entity_id
_entity_poly.type
_entity_poly.pdbx_seq_one_letter_code
_entity_poly.pdbx_strand_id
1 'polypeptide(L)'
;MHQTDDQKETVLARIIKHSSASQDRYESAQILLLEGGANGDDRSGDEQQDPLRIAARLGDLEMCRLLTCIGKMSPLSALRFDDDGQMVLKEETSENEHNMFAILQLLRAHADAGSTSSPGHQ
;
A
#
# COMPACT_ATOMS: atom_id res chain seq x y z
N MET A 1 -33.43 2.72 12.36
CA MET A 1 -31.98 2.60 12.58
C MET A 1 -31.31 2.92 11.25
N HIS A 2 -30.87 4.16 11.05
CA HIS A 2 -30.22 4.55 9.80
C HIS A 2 -28.81 3.95 9.80
N GLN A 3 -28.61 3.03 8.85
CA GLN A 3 -27.35 2.39 8.54
C GLN A 3 -26.37 3.50 8.13
N THR A 4 -25.39 3.79 8.99
CA THR A 4 -24.28 4.69 8.67
C THR A 4 -23.39 4.00 7.66
N ASP A 5 -23.80 4.06 6.40
CA ASP A 5 -22.92 3.92 5.25
C ASP A 5 -22.08 5.20 5.14
N ASP A 6 -21.26 5.44 6.16
CA ASP A 6 -20.08 6.33 6.10
C ASP A 6 -18.90 5.50 5.54
N GLN A 7 -19.19 4.69 4.53
CA GLN A 7 -18.28 3.71 3.94
C GLN A 7 -17.80 4.24 2.59
N LYS A 8 -17.11 5.38 2.60
CA LYS A 8 -16.11 5.67 1.55
C LYS A 8 -14.88 4.74 1.67
N GLU A 9 -15.05 3.57 2.28
CA GLU A 9 -14.00 2.57 2.38
C GLU A 9 -13.93 1.80 1.07
N THR A 10 -12.78 1.85 0.41
CA THR A 10 -12.58 1.09 -0.83
C THR A 10 -12.79 -0.40 -0.54
N VAL A 11 -13.40 -1.14 -1.49
CA VAL A 11 -13.60 -2.60 -1.37
C VAL A 11 -12.26 -3.29 -1.04
N LEU A 12 -11.17 -2.78 -1.58
CA LEU A 12 -9.81 -3.21 -1.30
C LEU A 12 -9.42 -3.01 0.18
N ALA A 13 -9.58 -1.80 0.72
CA ALA A 13 -9.31 -1.50 2.13
C ALA A 13 -10.11 -2.41 3.08
N ARG A 14 -11.37 -2.69 2.75
CA ARG A 14 -12.22 -3.60 3.53
C ARG A 14 -11.69 -5.02 3.54
N ILE A 15 -11.26 -5.55 2.39
CA ILE A 15 -10.64 -6.89 2.28
C ILE A 15 -9.36 -6.97 3.10
N ILE A 16 -8.51 -5.94 3.02
CA ILE A 16 -7.24 -5.85 3.76
C ILE A 16 -7.48 -5.83 5.29
N LYS A 17 -8.53 -5.14 5.73
CA LYS A 17 -8.90 -5.08 7.17
C LYS A 17 -9.64 -6.32 7.66
N HIS A 18 -10.27 -7.08 6.76
CA HIS A 18 -11.04 -8.25 7.15
C HIS A 18 -10.12 -9.42 7.51
N SER A 19 -10.30 -10.05 8.67
CA SER A 19 -9.54 -11.25 9.07
C SER A 19 -10.05 -12.55 8.42
N SER A 20 -10.52 -12.50 7.17
CA SER A 20 -10.87 -13.72 6.43
C SER A 20 -9.61 -14.55 6.17
N ALA A 21 -9.78 -15.84 5.85
CA ALA A 21 -8.68 -16.76 5.54
C ALA A 21 -7.69 -16.08 4.57
N SER A 22 -6.42 -15.97 4.98
CA SER A 22 -5.43 -15.10 4.33
C SER A 22 -5.36 -15.28 2.82
N GLN A 23 -5.49 -16.54 2.36
CA GLN A 23 -5.46 -16.92 0.95
C GLN A 23 -6.59 -16.29 0.12
N ASP A 24 -7.81 -16.24 0.66
CA ASP A 24 -9.00 -15.67 -0.01
C ASP A 24 -8.87 -14.14 -0.15
N ARG A 25 -8.21 -13.49 0.82
CA ARG A 25 -7.98 -12.04 0.79
C ARG A 25 -7.02 -11.63 -0.32
N TYR A 26 -5.88 -12.33 -0.42
CA TYR A 26 -4.86 -12.03 -1.41
C TYR A 26 -5.36 -12.31 -2.83
N GLU A 27 -6.07 -13.43 -3.04
CA GLU A 27 -6.69 -13.76 -4.31
C GLU A 27 -7.74 -12.71 -4.70
N SER A 28 -8.66 -12.38 -3.79
CA SER A 28 -9.69 -11.36 -4.02
C SER A 28 -9.08 -10.01 -4.37
N ALA A 29 -8.04 -9.59 -3.63
CA ALA A 29 -7.34 -8.35 -3.90
C ALA A 29 -6.61 -8.38 -5.25
N GLN A 30 -5.94 -9.49 -5.60
CA GLN A 30 -5.31 -9.65 -6.91
C GLN A 30 -6.31 -9.52 -8.05
N ILE A 31 -7.44 -10.23 -7.95
CA ILE A 31 -8.50 -10.18 -8.95
C ILE A 31 -9.05 -8.75 -9.06
N LEU A 32 -9.34 -8.09 -7.95
CA LEU A 32 -9.78 -6.68 -7.95
C LEU A 32 -8.77 -5.73 -8.58
N LEU A 33 -7.48 -5.92 -8.33
CA LEU A 33 -6.41 -5.12 -8.91
C LEU A 33 -6.24 -5.38 -10.42
N LEU A 34 -6.42 -6.62 -10.85
CA LEU A 34 -6.25 -7.08 -12.22
C LEU A 34 -7.48 -6.75 -13.10
N GLU A 35 -8.69 -7.04 -12.63
CA GLU A 35 -9.96 -6.77 -13.31
C GLU A 35 -10.38 -5.30 -13.16
N GLY A 36 -10.27 -4.75 -11.96
CA GLY A 36 -10.53 -3.33 -11.69
C GLY A 36 -9.42 -2.42 -12.22
N GLY A 37 -8.37 -3.01 -12.80
CA GLY A 37 -7.28 -2.37 -13.51
C GLY A 37 -6.84 -1.11 -12.80
N ALA A 38 -6.46 -1.23 -11.51
CA ALA A 38 -6.15 -0.14 -10.57
C ALA A 38 -6.21 1.23 -11.24
N ASN A 39 -7.42 1.72 -11.48
CA ASN A 39 -7.62 2.99 -12.15
C ASN A 39 -7.29 4.03 -11.10
N GLY A 40 -5.98 4.22 -10.87
CA GLY A 40 -5.37 5.17 -9.94
C GLY A 40 -5.64 6.63 -10.31
N ASP A 41 -6.66 6.86 -11.15
CA ASP A 41 -7.13 8.17 -11.55
C ASP A 41 -8.40 8.59 -10.81
N ASP A 42 -9.07 7.70 -10.07
CA ASP A 42 -9.98 8.15 -9.01
C ASP A 42 -9.14 8.56 -7.79
N ARG A 43 -8.45 9.69 -7.95
CA ARG A 43 -7.97 10.56 -6.88
C ARG A 43 -9.18 11.02 -6.03
N SER A 44 -9.88 10.09 -5.37
CA SER A 44 -10.57 10.45 -4.14
C SER A 44 -9.46 10.63 -3.12
N GLY A 45 -8.99 11.89 -3.01
CA GLY A 45 -7.84 12.37 -2.25
C GLY A 45 -7.92 12.22 -0.74
N ASP A 46 -8.43 11.09 -0.26
CA ASP A 46 -8.42 10.71 1.13
C ASP A 46 -7.21 9.82 1.39
N GLU A 47 -6.11 10.42 1.88
CA GLU A 47 -4.91 9.72 2.37
C GLU A 47 -5.24 8.63 3.42
N GLN A 48 -6.43 8.67 4.01
CA GLN A 48 -6.95 7.66 4.94
C GLN A 48 -7.44 6.37 4.28
N GLN A 49 -7.67 6.36 2.97
CA GLN A 49 -8.21 5.22 2.21
C GLN A 49 -7.14 4.50 1.37
N ASP A 50 -5.86 4.85 1.58
CA ASP A 50 -4.77 4.30 0.79
C ASP A 50 -4.51 2.82 1.17
N PRO A 51 -4.76 1.87 0.25
CA PRO A 51 -4.70 0.45 0.58
C PRO A 51 -3.30 -0.02 0.96
N LEU A 52 -2.27 0.61 0.37
CA LEU A 52 -0.88 0.32 0.68
C LEU A 52 -0.53 0.74 2.10
N ARG A 53 -1.05 1.89 2.53
CA ARG A 53 -0.86 2.39 3.89
C ARG A 53 -1.54 1.50 4.93
N ILE A 54 -2.76 1.04 4.65
CA ILE A 54 -3.50 0.11 5.53
C ILE A 54 -2.76 -1.22 5.65
N ALA A 55 -2.31 -1.80 4.54
CA ALA A 55 -1.53 -3.04 4.55
C ALA A 55 -0.21 -2.89 5.30
N ALA A 56 0.50 -1.77 5.10
CA ALA A 56 1.75 -1.47 5.81
C ALA A 56 1.53 -1.36 7.32
N ARG A 57 0.46 -0.67 7.74
CA ARG A 57 0.06 -0.53 9.15
C ARG A 57 -0.27 -1.87 9.81
N LEU A 58 -0.92 -2.77 9.06
CA LEU A 58 -1.19 -4.14 9.53
C LEU A 58 0.06 -5.03 9.51
N GLY A 59 1.18 -4.60 8.90
CA GLY A 59 2.37 -5.43 8.71
C GLY A 59 2.16 -6.56 7.71
N ASP A 60 1.24 -6.40 6.77
CA ASP A 60 0.85 -7.38 5.75
C ASP A 60 1.77 -7.25 4.52
N LEU A 61 2.98 -7.83 4.60
CA LEU A 61 4.00 -7.75 3.54
C LEU A 61 3.50 -8.23 2.18
N GLU A 62 2.78 -9.35 2.16
CA GLU A 62 2.31 -9.95 0.91
C GLU A 62 1.27 -9.04 0.24
N MET A 63 0.39 -8.43 1.03
CA MET A 63 -0.57 -7.46 0.52
C MET A 63 0.13 -6.22 -0.06
N CYS A 64 1.14 -5.69 0.63
CA CYS A 64 1.96 -4.58 0.12
C CYS A 64 2.61 -4.94 -1.21
N ARG A 65 3.18 -6.15 -1.32
CA ARG A 65 3.74 -6.67 -2.58
C ARG A 65 2.73 -6.67 -3.72
N LEU A 66 1.53 -7.21 -3.47
CA LEU A 66 0.47 -7.26 -4.48
C LEU A 66 0.04 -5.85 -4.93
N LEU A 67 -0.14 -4.93 -3.98
CA LEU A 67 -0.54 -3.56 -4.24
C LEU A 67 0.50 -2.77 -5.03
N THR A 68 1.79 -2.91 -4.72
CA THR A 68 2.87 -2.24 -5.44
C THR A 68 3.14 -2.89 -6.79
N CYS A 69 3.09 -4.22 -6.88
CA CYS A 69 3.43 -4.95 -8.10
C CYS A 69 2.30 -4.97 -9.13
N ILE A 70 1.05 -5.17 -8.69
CA ILE A 70 -0.12 -5.27 -9.57
C ILE A 70 -0.87 -3.94 -9.62
N GLY A 71 -1.15 -3.36 -8.45
CA GLY A 71 -1.87 -2.09 -8.33
C GLY A 71 -1.06 -0.86 -8.75
N LYS A 72 0.25 -1.03 -9.01
CA LYS A 72 1.19 0.05 -9.32
C LYS A 72 1.07 1.24 -8.36
N MET A 73 0.73 0.96 -7.10
CA MET A 73 0.56 2.00 -6.09
C MET A 73 1.88 2.69 -5.81
N SER A 74 1.80 4.01 -5.60
CA SER A 74 2.96 4.81 -5.27
C SER A 74 3.45 4.42 -3.87
N PRO A 75 4.70 3.92 -3.73
CA PRO A 75 5.26 3.61 -2.41
C PRO A 75 5.31 4.85 -1.50
N LEU A 76 5.32 6.05 -2.07
CA LEU A 76 5.23 7.34 -1.39
C LEU A 76 3.90 7.57 -0.61
N SER A 77 2.85 6.78 -0.85
CA SER A 77 1.64 6.86 0.00
C SER A 77 1.85 6.26 1.38
N ALA A 78 2.70 5.22 1.48
CA ALA A 78 3.02 4.53 2.72
C ALA A 78 4.37 4.96 3.30
N LEU A 79 5.25 5.54 2.47
CA LEU A 79 6.52 6.13 2.86
C LEU A 79 6.41 7.64 3.05
N ARG A 80 7.26 8.20 3.90
CA ARG A 80 7.56 9.63 4.00
C ARG A 80 9.06 9.84 4.04
N PHE A 81 9.52 11.04 3.73
CA PHE A 81 10.89 11.43 4.00
C PHE A 81 10.97 12.02 5.41
N ASP A 82 11.95 11.57 6.19
CA ASP A 82 12.30 12.21 7.45
C ASP A 82 13.14 13.48 7.22
N ASP A 83 13.50 14.19 8.28
CA ASP A 83 14.26 15.46 8.19
C ASP A 83 15.63 15.26 7.52
N ASP A 84 16.21 14.06 7.69
CA ASP A 84 17.47 13.63 7.09
C ASP A 84 17.32 13.22 5.59
N GLY A 85 16.11 13.26 5.04
CA GLY A 85 15.82 12.80 3.68
C GLY A 85 15.79 11.27 3.53
N GLN A 86 15.72 10.53 4.64
CA GLN A 86 15.58 9.08 4.64
C GLN A 86 14.12 8.66 4.45
N MET A 87 13.87 7.65 3.63
CA MET A 87 12.53 7.06 3.49
C MET A 87 12.20 6.23 4.73
N VAL A 88 11.11 6.59 5.40
CA VAL A 88 10.57 5.91 6.59
C VAL A 88 9.07 5.65 6.41
N LEU A 89 8.50 4.70 7.14
CA LEU A 89 7.06 4.42 7.05
C LEU A 89 6.25 5.58 7.68
N LYS A 90 5.09 5.88 7.11
CA LYS A 90 4.14 6.85 7.70
C LYS A 90 3.50 6.31 8.99
N GLU A 91 3.24 5.00 9.06
CA GLU A 91 2.65 4.34 10.22
C GLU A 91 3.54 3.17 10.66
N GLU A 92 4.25 3.36 11.77
CA GLU A 92 5.08 2.33 12.39
C GLU A 92 4.33 1.71 13.58
N THR A 93 3.98 0.42 13.50
CA THR A 93 3.37 -0.33 14.61
C THR A 93 4.42 -1.18 15.31
N SER A 94 4.46 -1.15 16.65
CA SER A 94 5.44 -1.94 17.42
C SER A 94 5.21 -3.46 17.35
N GLU A 95 4.02 -3.91 16.95
CA GLU A 95 3.68 -5.33 16.94
C GLU A 95 4.32 -6.10 15.77
N ASN A 96 4.72 -5.43 14.68
CA ASN A 96 5.16 -6.06 13.44
C ASN A 96 6.51 -5.52 12.90
N GLU A 97 7.48 -5.20 13.76
CA GLU A 97 8.80 -4.67 13.37
C GLU A 97 9.50 -5.46 12.25
N HIS A 98 9.50 -6.80 12.35
CA HIS A 98 10.13 -7.67 11.34
C HIS A 98 9.48 -7.53 9.95
N ASN A 99 8.15 -7.48 9.91
CA ASN A 99 7.43 -7.30 8.65
C ASN A 99 7.54 -5.87 8.14
N MET A 100 7.52 -4.88 9.04
CA MET A 100 7.67 -3.47 8.68
C MET A 100 9.03 -3.15 8.08
N PHE A 101 10.11 -3.75 8.59
CA PHE A 101 11.42 -3.63 7.95
C PHE A 101 11.40 -4.19 6.52
N ALA A 102 10.80 -5.36 6.32
CA ALA A 102 10.66 -5.95 4.99
C ALA A 102 9.78 -5.10 4.06
N ILE A 103 8.68 -4.55 4.56
CA ILE A 103 7.77 -3.66 3.81
C ILE A 103 8.49 -2.37 3.42
N LEU A 104 9.18 -1.72 4.35
CA LEU A 104 9.96 -0.51 4.10
C LEU A 104 10.99 -0.75 2.99
N GLN A 105 11.76 -1.83 3.10
CA GLN A 105 12.79 -2.20 2.10
C GLN A 105 12.17 -2.48 0.73
N LEU A 106 11.02 -3.16 0.69
CA LEU A 106 10.29 -3.43 -0.55
C LEU A 106 9.83 -2.14 -1.22
N LEU A 107 9.14 -1.28 -0.48
CA LEU A 107 8.60 -0.02 -0.99
C LEU A 107 9.70 0.93 -1.45
N ARG A 108 10.79 1.02 -0.67
CA ARG A 108 11.97 1.82 -1.02
C ARG A 108 12.61 1.34 -2.32
N ALA A 109 12.77 0.03 -2.50
CA ALA A 109 13.31 -0.53 -3.75
C ALA A 109 12.43 -0.19 -4.96
N HIS A 110 11.10 -0.22 -4.81
CA HIS A 110 10.17 0.17 -5.86
C HIS A 110 10.19 1.69 -6.14
N ALA A 111 10.37 2.53 -5.11
CA ALA A 111 10.48 3.97 -5.26
C ALA A 111 11.78 4.37 -5.99
N ASP A 112 12.89 3.74 -5.61
CA ASP A 112 14.21 3.95 -6.21
C ASP A 112 14.24 3.49 -7.67
N ALA A 113 13.68 2.31 -7.97
CA ALA A 113 13.56 1.78 -9.33
C ALA A 113 12.83 2.75 -10.28
N GLY A 114 11.83 3.50 -9.79
CA GLY A 114 11.12 4.51 -10.56
C GLY A 114 11.94 5.77 -10.89
N SER A 115 13.01 6.07 -10.12
CA SER A 115 13.89 7.22 -10.36
C SER A 115 15.09 6.90 -11.24
N THR A 116 15.33 5.64 -11.60
CA THR A 116 16.47 5.25 -12.46
C THR A 116 16.19 5.46 -13.95
N SER A 117 15.80 6.68 -14.34
CA SER A 117 15.92 7.14 -15.73
C SER A 117 16.60 8.50 -15.77
N SER A 118 17.88 8.50 -15.42
CA SER A 118 18.92 9.29 -16.10
C SER A 118 20.29 9.02 -15.46
N PRO A 119 21.08 8.07 -15.99
CA PRO A 119 22.53 8.20 -15.94
C PRO A 119 22.90 9.37 -16.87
N GLY A 120 22.83 10.59 -16.33
CA GLY A 120 23.38 11.78 -16.96
C GLY A 120 24.87 11.56 -17.16
N HIS A 121 25.24 11.42 -18.43
CA HIS A 121 26.59 11.26 -18.92
C HIS A 121 27.54 12.35 -18.37
N GLN A 122 28.78 11.90 -18.18
CA GLN A 122 29.98 12.65 -17.82
C GLN A 122 30.25 13.86 -18.72
#